data_AF-A0A7W8RYR8-F1
#
_entry.id   AF-A0A7W8RYR8-F1
#
_cell.length_a   1.000
_cell.length_b   1.000
_cell.length_c   1.000
_cell.angle_alpha   90.00
_cell.angle_beta   90.00
_cell.angle_gamma   90.00
#
_symmetry.space_group_name_H-M   'P 1'
#
loop_
_entity.id
_entity.type
_entity.pdbx_description
1 polymer ?
#
loop_
_entity_poly.entity_id
_entity_poly.type
_entity_poly.pdbx_seq_one_letter_code
_entity_poly.pdbx_strand_id
1 'polypeptide(L)'
;MLQCSLKLNNKPMSEFRIGALAFPAYSGQEGYINRAAGMCTPKYGAIPVGRYYIFDRRSGGILGSWKDQLNLNGNNKSEWFALHAIDGDIDDDELLCDGIARGRFRLHPKGRLGKSEGCITIDQLADWRHIRSILSDTPKVSIPGSKLKAYGEVTVR
;
A
#
# COMPACT_ATOMS: atom_id res chain seq x y z
N MET A 1 16.68 4.35 -3.33
CA MET A 1 15.27 3.90 -3.31
C MET A 1 14.36 5.12 -3.24
N LEU A 2 13.16 5.06 -3.82
CA LEU A 2 12.21 6.18 -3.81
C LEU A 2 11.68 6.47 -2.40
N GLN A 3 11.44 7.75 -2.10
CA GLN A 3 10.87 8.20 -0.84
C GLN A 3 9.46 8.71 -1.10
N CYS A 4 8.48 8.01 -0.51
CA CYS A 4 7.07 8.31 -0.67
C CYS A 4 6.43 8.62 0.69
N SER A 5 5.27 9.29 0.70
CA SER A 5 4.53 9.51 1.94
C SER A 5 3.01 9.55 1.75
N LEU A 6 2.30 9.22 2.82
CA LEU A 6 0.86 9.41 2.95
C LEU A 6 0.57 10.08 4.29
N LYS A 7 -0.37 11.03 4.31
CA LYS A 7 -0.84 11.65 5.56
C LYS A 7 -2.22 11.12 5.96
N LEU A 8 -2.38 10.60 7.17
CA LEU A 8 -3.67 10.29 7.79
C LEU A 8 -4.26 11.58 8.39
N ASN A 9 -4.96 12.34 7.55
CA ASN A 9 -5.40 13.71 7.83
C ASN A 9 -6.84 13.82 8.38
N ASN A 10 -7.48 12.71 8.74
CA ASN A 10 -8.89 12.61 9.15
C ASN A 10 -9.93 13.10 8.13
N LYS A 11 -9.54 13.29 6.86
CA LYS A 11 -10.43 13.70 5.77
C LYS A 11 -10.71 12.53 4.82
N PRO A 12 -11.79 12.57 4.03
CA PRO A 12 -12.10 11.52 3.05
C PRO A 12 -10.99 11.28 2.01
N MET A 13 -10.17 12.30 1.73
CA MET A 13 -9.05 12.22 0.80
C MET A 13 -7.80 12.87 1.41
N SER A 14 -6.66 12.28 1.09
CA SER A 14 -5.32 12.77 1.40
C SER A 14 -4.46 12.70 0.14
N GLU A 15 -3.15 12.77 0.32
CA GLU A 15 -2.18 12.80 -0.77
C GLU A 15 -1.14 11.70 -0.57
N PHE A 16 -1.02 10.84 -1.57
CA PHE A 16 0.16 10.01 -1.75
C PHE A 16 1.21 10.83 -2.51
N ARG A 17 2.40 10.97 -1.93
CA ARG A 17 3.46 11.81 -2.50
C ARG A 17 4.67 10.99 -2.91
N ILE A 18 5.26 11.34 -4.05
CA ILE A 18 6.56 10.85 -4.53
C ILE A 18 7.40 12.09 -4.86
N GLY A 19 8.34 12.46 -3.97
CA GLY A 19 9.03 13.74 -4.09
C GLY A 19 8.05 14.93 -4.13
N ALA A 20 8.11 15.74 -5.19
CA ALA A 20 7.22 16.89 -5.38
C ALA A 20 5.82 16.52 -5.92
N LEU A 21 5.65 15.32 -6.47
CA LEU A 21 4.37 14.86 -7.02
C LEU A 21 3.41 14.49 -5.89
N ALA A 22 2.12 14.80 -6.08
CA ALA A 22 1.06 14.49 -5.14
C ALA A 22 -0.15 13.93 -5.89
N PHE A 23 -0.70 12.83 -5.38
CA PHE A 23 -1.82 12.11 -5.98
C PHE A 23 -2.92 11.92 -4.94
N PRO A 24 -4.20 12.15 -5.27
CA PRO A 24 -5.31 11.88 -4.35
C PRO A 24 -5.31 10.41 -3.91
N ALA A 25 -5.23 10.19 -2.61
CA ALA A 25 -5.18 8.86 -2.02
C ALA A 25 -5.85 8.80 -0.65
N TYR A 26 -6.25 7.60 -0.26
CA TYR A 26 -6.84 7.36 1.06
C TYR A 26 -6.50 5.96 1.59
N SER A 27 -6.70 5.77 2.89
CA SER A 27 -6.56 4.48 3.56
C SER A 27 -7.65 4.27 4.59
N GLY A 28 -8.17 3.04 4.71
CA GLY A 28 -9.24 2.69 5.64
C GLY A 28 -10.63 2.79 5.00
N GLN A 29 -11.67 2.47 5.78
CA GLN A 29 -13.06 2.47 5.33
C GLN A 29 -13.97 3.23 6.30
N GLU A 30 -15.11 3.68 5.78
CA GLU A 30 -16.19 4.27 6.58
C GLU A 30 -15.67 5.38 7.53
N GLY A 31 -15.98 5.27 8.82
CA GLY A 31 -15.53 6.18 9.87
C GLY A 31 -14.04 6.11 10.19
N TYR A 32 -13.23 5.34 9.47
CA TYR A 32 -11.79 5.18 9.75
C TYR A 32 -10.90 5.71 8.62
N ILE A 33 -11.50 6.28 7.56
CA ILE A 33 -10.74 6.81 6.43
C ILE A 33 -9.76 7.89 6.89
N ASN A 34 -8.48 7.65 6.59
CA ASN A 34 -7.36 8.52 6.93
C ASN A 34 -7.31 8.88 8.42
N ARG A 35 -7.81 8.02 9.31
CA ARG A 35 -7.80 8.24 10.76
C ARG A 35 -6.75 7.38 11.44
N ALA A 36 -5.71 8.02 11.97
CA ALA A 36 -4.69 7.35 12.77
C ALA A 36 -5.30 6.75 14.07
N ALA A 37 -6.23 7.48 14.70
CA ALA A 37 -6.86 7.10 15.97
C ALA A 37 -7.75 5.84 15.95
N GLY A 38 -7.80 5.11 14.83
CA GLY A 38 -8.44 3.80 14.73
C GLY A 38 -7.71 2.88 13.75
N MET A 39 -6.43 3.12 13.50
CA MET A 39 -5.65 2.37 12.52
C MET A 39 -5.53 0.88 12.89
N CYS A 40 -5.65 0.51 14.17
CA CYS A 40 -5.62 -0.90 14.59
C CYS A 40 -6.96 -1.64 14.41
N THR A 41 -8.05 -0.97 14.00
CA THR A 41 -9.36 -1.62 13.81
C THR A 41 -9.35 -2.60 12.63
N PRO A 42 -9.58 -3.91 12.84
CA PRO A 42 -9.54 -4.91 11.76
C PRO A 42 -10.47 -4.56 10.60
N LYS A 43 -10.02 -4.74 9.35
CA LYS A 43 -10.73 -4.47 8.07
C LYS A 43 -11.15 -3.02 7.80
N TYR A 44 -11.35 -2.19 8.82
CA TYR A 44 -11.81 -0.82 8.66
C TYR A 44 -10.70 0.22 8.84
N GLY A 45 -9.79 -0.02 9.78
CA GLY A 45 -8.73 0.92 10.12
C GLY A 45 -7.83 1.25 8.93
N ALA A 46 -7.41 2.52 8.84
CA ALA A 46 -6.35 2.94 7.95
C ALA A 46 -5.07 2.11 8.16
N ILE A 47 -4.15 2.17 7.20
CA ILE A 47 -2.82 1.60 7.36
C ILE A 47 -2.17 2.17 8.64
N PRO A 48 -1.56 1.35 9.50
CA PRO A 48 -0.90 1.83 10.69
C PRO A 48 0.18 2.88 10.37
N VAL A 49 0.33 3.88 11.24
CA VAL A 49 1.41 4.87 11.15
C VAL A 49 2.76 4.16 11.26
N GLY A 50 3.72 4.54 10.42
CA GLY A 50 5.00 3.88 10.35
C GLY A 50 5.66 4.02 8.99
N ARG A 51 6.70 3.22 8.76
CA ARG A 51 7.38 3.13 7.47
C ARG A 51 7.16 1.76 6.87
N TYR A 52 7.08 1.72 5.55
CA TYR A 52 6.81 0.51 4.79
C TYR A 52 7.71 0.43 3.56
N TYR A 53 8.30 -0.72 3.28
CA TYR A 53 8.95 -0.96 2.00
C TYR A 53 7.93 -1.28 0.91
N ILE A 54 8.21 -0.82 -0.31
CA ILE A 54 7.40 -1.08 -1.50
C ILE A 54 8.03 -2.23 -2.30
N PHE A 55 7.33 -3.35 -2.39
CA PHE A 55 7.73 -4.51 -3.18
C PHE A 55 6.74 -4.81 -4.32
N ASP A 56 7.18 -5.58 -5.32
CA ASP A 56 6.20 -6.26 -6.17
C ASP A 56 5.31 -7.15 -5.32
N ARG A 57 4.04 -7.24 -5.69
CA ARG A 57 3.16 -8.24 -5.12
C ARG A 57 3.68 -9.63 -5.48
N ARG A 58 4.15 -10.39 -4.47
CA ARG A 58 4.31 -11.85 -4.61
C ARG A 58 2.95 -12.44 -4.98
N SER A 59 2.86 -13.05 -6.16
CA SER A 59 1.68 -13.80 -6.59
C SER A 59 1.42 -14.94 -5.59
N GLY A 60 0.22 -15.01 -5.03
CA GLY A 60 -0.11 -16.02 -4.03
C GLY A 60 -0.26 -17.40 -4.67
N GLY A 61 0.79 -18.23 -4.62
CA GLY A 61 0.74 -19.67 -4.94
C GLY A 61 0.26 -20.06 -6.35
N ILE A 62 0.37 -21.36 -6.66
CA ILE A 62 0.07 -21.94 -7.98
C ILE A 62 -1.41 -21.74 -8.39
N LEU A 63 -2.33 -21.60 -7.42
CA LEU A 63 -3.77 -21.41 -7.65
C LEU A 63 -4.23 -19.94 -7.67
N GLY A 64 -3.41 -18.97 -7.26
CA GLY A 64 -3.78 -17.54 -7.22
C GLY A 64 -3.67 -16.81 -8.55
N SER A 65 -2.87 -17.35 -9.48
CA SER A 65 -2.58 -16.72 -10.78
C SER A 65 -3.82 -16.45 -11.63
N TRP A 66 -4.82 -17.35 -11.63
CA TRP A 66 -6.04 -17.21 -12.43
C TRP A 66 -7.05 -16.19 -11.86
N LYS A 67 -7.11 -16.01 -10.53
CA LYS A 67 -8.01 -15.01 -9.91
C LYS A 67 -7.42 -13.59 -9.95
N ASP A 68 -6.10 -13.49 -10.04
CA ASP A 68 -5.38 -12.22 -10.09
C ASP A 68 -5.41 -11.56 -11.48
N GLN A 69 -5.66 -12.34 -12.54
CA GLN A 69 -5.80 -11.87 -13.92
C GLN A 69 -7.18 -11.30 -14.26
N LEU A 70 -8.11 -11.24 -13.31
CA LEU A 70 -9.40 -10.58 -13.52
C LEU A 70 -9.20 -9.06 -13.56
N ASN A 71 -8.89 -8.57 -14.77
CA ASN A 71 -8.83 -7.15 -15.08
C ASN A 71 -10.25 -6.56 -15.06
N LEU A 72 -10.68 -6.09 -13.90
CA LEU A 72 -11.94 -5.37 -13.76
C LEU A 72 -11.70 -3.90 -14.11
N ASN A 73 -11.98 -3.52 -15.36
CA ASN A 73 -11.94 -2.14 -15.85
C ASN A 73 -10.58 -1.43 -15.68
N GLY A 74 -9.48 -2.13 -15.99
CA GLY A 74 -8.12 -1.58 -15.91
C GLY A 74 -7.47 -1.71 -14.53
N ASN A 75 -8.14 -2.30 -13.55
CA ASN A 75 -7.59 -2.60 -12.23
C ASN A 75 -7.11 -4.06 -12.15
N ASN A 76 -5.91 -4.30 -12.68
CA ASN A 76 -5.26 -5.60 -12.61
C ASN A 76 -4.56 -5.78 -11.26
N LYS A 77 -4.99 -6.75 -10.47
CA LYS A 77 -4.43 -6.96 -9.12
C LYS A 77 -2.98 -7.43 -9.14
N SER A 78 -2.49 -8.02 -10.24
CA SER A 78 -1.09 -8.40 -10.36
C SER A 78 -0.15 -7.18 -10.41
N GLU A 79 -0.68 -6.00 -10.71
CA GLU A 79 0.10 -4.76 -10.81
C GLU A 79 0.24 -4.04 -9.47
N TRP A 80 -0.53 -4.43 -8.45
CA TRP A 80 -0.48 -3.80 -7.13
C TRP A 80 0.88 -4.05 -6.46
N PHE A 81 1.29 -3.12 -5.61
CA PHE A 81 2.50 -3.30 -4.81
C PHE A 81 2.16 -3.84 -3.41
N ALA A 82 3.09 -4.60 -2.83
CA ALA A 82 3.06 -4.96 -1.41
C ALA A 82 3.69 -3.84 -0.58
N LEU A 83 3.14 -3.60 0.61
CA LEU A 83 3.68 -2.69 1.61
C LEU A 83 4.01 -3.52 2.86
N HIS A 84 5.29 -3.77 3.11
CA HIS A 84 5.74 -4.50 4.30
C HIS A 84 6.25 -3.50 5.33
N ALA A 85 5.88 -3.68 6.60
CA ALA A 85 6.31 -2.80 7.67
C ALA A 85 7.83 -2.85 7.85
N ILE A 86 8.39 -1.73 8.32
CA ILE A 86 9.79 -1.64 8.74
C ILE A 86 9.83 -1.67 10.27
N ASP A 87 9.61 -2.85 10.84
CA ASP A 87 9.50 -3.08 12.29
C ASP A 87 10.52 -4.09 12.86
N GLY A 88 11.32 -4.72 11.99
CA GLY A 88 12.40 -5.63 12.37
C GLY A 88 12.24 -7.05 11.83
N ASP A 89 11.05 -7.41 11.34
CA ASP A 89 10.78 -8.74 10.75
C ASP A 89 10.17 -8.62 9.34
N ILE A 90 10.92 -8.08 8.38
CA ILE A 90 10.42 -7.77 7.04
C ILE A 90 9.89 -8.97 6.22
N ASP A 91 10.25 -10.18 6.63
CA ASP A 91 9.82 -11.41 5.95
C ASP A 91 8.39 -11.79 6.35
N ASP A 92 7.85 -11.21 7.42
CA ASP A 92 6.42 -11.22 7.71
C ASP A 92 5.69 -10.10 6.90
N ASP A 93 4.50 -10.40 6.39
CA ASP A 93 3.62 -9.42 5.71
C ASP A 93 2.58 -8.93 6.73
N GLU A 94 2.96 -8.84 8.01
CA GLU A 94 2.08 -8.54 9.15
C GLU A 94 2.80 -7.62 10.16
N LEU A 95 2.06 -7.01 11.07
CA LEU A 95 2.57 -6.22 12.18
C LEU A 95 1.55 -6.25 13.32
N LEU A 96 2.02 -6.09 14.55
CA LEU A 96 1.15 -5.96 15.73
C LEU A 96 0.84 -4.50 16.02
N CYS A 97 -0.45 -4.14 15.92
CA CYS A 97 -0.99 -2.82 16.21
C CYS A 97 -1.92 -2.95 17.41
N ASP A 98 -1.56 -2.41 18.58
CA ASP A 98 -2.32 -2.56 19.84
C ASP A 98 -2.72 -4.02 20.15
N GLY A 99 -1.79 -4.96 19.93
CA GLY A 99 -2.03 -6.40 20.12
C GLY A 99 -2.88 -7.07 19.04
N ILE A 100 -3.26 -6.33 17.99
CA ILE A 100 -4.02 -6.83 16.85
C ILE A 100 -3.07 -7.02 15.67
N ALA A 101 -3.01 -8.24 15.13
CA ALA A 101 -2.28 -8.51 13.89
C ALA A 101 -2.98 -7.82 12.70
N ARG A 102 -2.21 -7.05 11.94
CA ARG A 102 -2.61 -6.37 10.71
C ARG A 102 -1.55 -6.57 9.65
N GLY A 103 -1.91 -6.58 8.38
CA GLY A 103 -0.92 -6.85 7.34
C GLY A 103 -1.50 -6.93 5.95
N ARG A 104 -0.69 -7.49 5.04
CA ARG A 104 -1.04 -7.72 3.62
C ARG A 104 -1.40 -6.44 2.90
N PHE A 105 -0.84 -5.33 3.37
CA PHE A 105 -1.12 -4.00 2.89
C PHE A 105 -0.63 -3.83 1.45
N ARG A 106 -1.38 -3.03 0.68
CA ARG A 106 -1.11 -2.82 -0.73
C ARG A 106 -1.13 -1.34 -1.07
N LEU A 107 -0.36 -0.96 -2.07
CA LEU A 107 -0.56 0.27 -2.82
C LEU A 107 -1.22 -0.09 -4.15
N HIS A 108 -2.43 0.45 -4.39
CA HIS A 108 -3.26 0.04 -5.53
C HIS A 108 -4.25 1.13 -5.97
N PRO A 109 -4.82 1.05 -7.19
CA PRO A 109 -5.88 1.97 -7.60
C PRO A 109 -7.21 1.60 -6.95
N LYS A 110 -8.08 2.59 -6.80
CA LYS A 110 -9.47 2.42 -6.40
C LYS A 110 -10.17 1.40 -7.29
N GLY A 111 -10.73 0.37 -6.66
CA GLY A 111 -11.61 -0.58 -7.34
C GLY A 111 -13.05 -0.08 -7.41
N ARG A 112 -13.93 -0.82 -8.11
CA ARG A 112 -15.36 -0.47 -8.28
C ARG A 112 -16.09 -0.17 -6.97
N LEU A 113 -15.73 -0.87 -5.89
CA LEU A 113 -16.33 -0.70 -4.56
C LEU A 113 -15.57 0.28 -3.66
N GLY A 114 -14.43 0.83 -4.10
CA GLY A 114 -13.63 1.76 -3.31
C GLY A 114 -13.09 1.22 -1.96
N LYS A 115 -13.07 -0.09 -1.77
CA LYS A 115 -12.62 -0.71 -0.50
C LYS A 115 -11.13 -0.51 -0.26
N SER A 116 -10.79 -0.16 0.96
CA SER A 116 -9.41 -0.03 1.47
C SER A 116 -9.32 -0.56 2.89
N GLU A 117 -8.98 -1.84 3.05
CA GLU A 117 -8.89 -2.51 4.37
C GLU A 117 -7.57 -2.22 5.10
N GLY A 118 -7.16 -0.96 5.08
CA GLY A 118 -5.83 -0.51 5.50
C GLY A 118 -4.78 -0.51 4.39
N CYS A 119 -5.20 -0.59 3.13
CA CYS A 119 -4.29 -0.36 1.99
C CYS A 119 -4.12 1.14 1.72
N ILE A 120 -3.15 1.52 0.90
CA ILE A 120 -3.09 2.86 0.31
C ILE A 120 -3.76 2.79 -1.05
N THR A 121 -4.86 3.52 -1.20
CA THR A 121 -5.71 3.47 -2.39
C THR A 121 -5.63 4.80 -3.14
N ILE A 122 -5.12 4.75 -4.38
CA ILE A 122 -5.05 5.89 -5.28
C ILE A 122 -6.41 6.09 -5.95
N ASP A 123 -6.97 7.29 -5.89
CA ASP A 123 -8.36 7.53 -6.27
C ASP A 123 -8.62 7.31 -7.77
N GLN A 124 -7.70 7.79 -8.62
CA GLN A 124 -7.85 7.73 -10.08
C GLN A 124 -6.92 6.70 -10.71
N LEU A 125 -7.44 5.96 -11.71
CA LEU A 125 -6.67 4.94 -12.41
C LEU A 125 -5.53 5.53 -13.25
N ALA A 126 -5.70 6.75 -13.78
CA ALA A 126 -4.65 7.45 -14.53
C ALA A 126 -3.45 7.78 -13.63
N ASP A 127 -3.71 8.30 -12.43
CA ASP A 127 -2.67 8.57 -11.41
C ASP A 127 -1.97 7.29 -11.00
N TRP A 128 -2.72 6.20 -10.81
CA TRP A 128 -2.13 4.90 -10.53
C TRP A 128 -1.17 4.43 -11.63
N ARG A 129 -1.55 4.56 -12.91
CA ARG A 129 -0.67 4.19 -14.03
C ARG A 129 0.62 4.99 -14.01
N HIS A 130 0.54 6.28 -13.68
CA HIS A 130 1.70 7.15 -13.53
C HIS A 130 2.60 6.71 -12.36
N ILE A 131 2.02 6.49 -11.18
CA ILE A 131 2.73 5.96 -9.99
C ILE A 131 3.39 4.61 -10.29
N ARG A 132 2.67 3.70 -10.96
CA ARG A 132 3.20 2.38 -11.33
C ARG A 132 4.38 2.50 -12.27
N SER A 133 4.34 3.39 -13.28
CA SER A 133 5.51 3.63 -14.15
C SER A 133 6.70 4.11 -13.32
N ILE A 134 6.54 5.17 -12.53
CA ILE A 134 7.62 5.75 -11.71
C ILE A 134 8.28 4.69 -10.81
N LEU A 135 7.48 3.89 -10.10
CA LEU A 135 7.99 2.85 -9.21
C LEU A 135 8.67 1.72 -10.00
N SER A 136 8.10 1.29 -11.13
CA SER A 136 8.66 0.18 -11.93
C SER A 136 9.97 0.53 -12.62
N ASP A 137 10.10 1.79 -13.04
CA ASP A 137 11.30 2.32 -13.71
C ASP A 137 12.44 2.59 -12.71
N THR A 138 12.14 2.56 -11.41
CA THR A 138 13.13 2.76 -10.35
C THR A 138 13.92 1.47 -10.09
N PRO A 139 15.27 1.51 -10.11
CA PRO A 139 16.08 0.39 -9.70
C PRO A 139 15.81 -0.03 -8.24
N LYS A 140 15.54 -1.32 -8.04
CA LYS A 140 15.33 -1.88 -6.70
C LYS A 140 16.62 -1.88 -5.88
N VAL A 141 16.51 -1.59 -4.59
CA VAL A 141 17.62 -1.59 -3.63
C VAL A 141 17.47 -2.78 -2.68
N SER A 142 18.57 -3.49 -2.42
CA SER A 142 18.60 -4.60 -1.45
C SER A 142 18.31 -4.10 -0.04
N ILE A 143 17.47 -4.82 0.69
CA ILE A 143 17.19 -4.50 2.10
C ILE A 143 18.20 -5.21 3.00
N PRO A 144 18.88 -4.48 3.91
CA PRO A 144 19.80 -5.10 4.87
C PRO A 144 19.11 -6.21 5.67
N GLY A 145 19.77 -7.35 5.80
CA GLY A 145 19.24 -8.49 6.57
C GLY A 145 18.18 -9.34 5.84
N SER A 146 17.81 -9.02 4.60
CA SER A 146 16.86 -9.82 3.82
C SER A 146 17.36 -10.07 2.38
N LYS A 147 16.76 -11.07 1.71
CA LYS A 147 16.98 -11.34 0.27
C LYS A 147 16.09 -10.46 -0.62
N LEU A 148 15.21 -9.65 -0.02
CA LEU A 148 14.27 -8.80 -0.73
C LEU A 148 14.94 -7.53 -1.29
N LYS A 149 14.37 -7.00 -2.39
CA LYS A 149 14.77 -5.74 -2.99
C LYS A 149 13.55 -4.84 -3.19
N ALA A 150 13.55 -3.64 -2.60
CA ALA A 150 12.44 -2.72 -2.63
C ALA A 150 12.62 -1.61 -3.67
N TYR A 151 11.51 -1.12 -4.21
CA TYR A 151 11.49 0.07 -5.07
C TYR A 151 11.70 1.37 -4.28
N GLY A 152 11.12 1.42 -3.09
CA GLY A 152 11.03 2.61 -2.27
C GLY A 152 10.50 2.31 -0.88
N GLU A 153 10.35 3.38 -0.12
CA GLU A 153 9.70 3.39 1.18
C GLU A 153 8.51 4.36 1.16
N VAL A 154 7.47 4.04 1.92
CA VAL A 154 6.36 4.94 2.26
C VAL A 154 6.44 5.26 3.74
N THR A 155 6.45 6.55 4.07
CA THR A 155 6.18 7.02 5.43
C THR A 155 4.71 7.40 5.57
N VAL A 156 3.99 6.73 6.47
CA VAL A 156 2.62 7.05 6.87
C VAL A 156 2.66 7.85 8.16
N ARG A 157 1.99 9.01 8.19
CA ARG A 157 1.99 9.94 9.34
C ARG A 157 0.66 10.65 9.53
#